data_AF-A0A932TRB9-F1
#
_entry.id   AF-A0A932TRB9-F1
#
_cell.length_a   1.000
_cell.length_b   1.000
_cell.length_c   1.000
_cell.angle_alpha   90.00
_cell.angle_beta   90.00
_cell.angle_gamma   90.00
#
_symmetry.space_group_name_H-M   'P 1'
#
loop_
_entity.id
_entity.type
_entity.pdbx_description
1 polymer ?
#
loop_
_entity_poly.entity_id
_entity_poly.type
_entity_poly.pdbx_seq_one_letter_code
_entity_poly.pdbx_strand_id
1 'polypeptide(L)'
;MFSITVPNLLAVVAVLAVLVLGGLAWWRHRRRLSPDERERARRLAVNTSGRLTDGVLVDSPYAQTSSATLNLVFYRYSASGVEYTAAQDVSNLADRIQPGSCRPGSVTSVKYDPRKPSNSIVVCEQWSGFREDRAGPSRSNGGRRTHGDEAVRGI
;
A
#
# COMPACT_ATOMS: atom_id res chain seq x y z
N MET A 1 8.09 -64.97 -21.53
CA MET A 1 7.16 -64.52 -20.47
C MET A 1 8.02 -63.92 -19.35
N PHE A 2 8.06 -62.60 -19.22
CA PHE A 2 8.82 -61.95 -18.16
C PHE A 2 8.07 -62.16 -16.84
N SER A 3 8.57 -63.07 -15.99
CA SER A 3 8.00 -63.28 -14.66
C SER A 3 8.45 -62.13 -13.76
N ILE A 4 7.56 -61.17 -13.53
CA ILE A 4 7.81 -60.09 -12.57
C ILE A 4 7.84 -60.74 -11.18
N THR A 5 9.03 -60.86 -10.63
CA THR A 5 9.20 -61.31 -9.25
C THR A 5 8.66 -60.21 -8.32
N VAL A 6 7.89 -60.58 -7.30
CA VAL A 6 7.35 -59.69 -6.26
C VAL A 6 8.35 -58.61 -5.79
N PRO A 7 9.65 -58.90 -5.55
CA PRO A 7 10.63 -57.86 -5.20
C PRO A 7 10.81 -56.77 -6.26
N ASN A 8 10.77 -57.11 -7.55
CA ASN A 8 10.89 -56.12 -8.63
C ASN A 8 9.66 -55.22 -8.71
N LEU A 9 8.46 -55.76 -8.47
CA LEU A 9 7.23 -54.98 -8.40
C LEU A 9 7.26 -53.98 -7.24
N LEU A 10 7.70 -54.42 -6.06
CA LEU A 10 7.84 -53.56 -4.89
C LEU A 10 8.86 -52.43 -5.11
N ALA A 11 9.99 -52.74 -5.76
CA ALA A 11 10.99 -51.73 -6.11
C ALA A 11 10.43 -50.66 -7.07
N VAL A 12 9.68 -51.07 -8.10
CA VAL A 12 9.04 -50.12 -9.04
C VAL A 12 8.01 -49.24 -8.32
N VAL A 13 7.16 -49.83 -7.47
CA VAL A 13 6.17 -49.06 -6.70
C VAL A 13 6.84 -48.06 -5.76
N ALA A 14 7.93 -48.46 -5.09
CA ALA A 14 8.69 -47.56 -4.21
C ALA A 14 9.29 -46.38 -4.98
N VAL A 15 9.89 -46.62 -6.14
CA VAL A 15 10.45 -45.56 -7.00
C VAL A 15 9.34 -44.61 -7.47
N LEU A 16 8.21 -45.13 -7.93
CA LEU A 16 7.07 -44.31 -8.33
C LEU A 16 6.51 -43.48 -7.18
N ALA A 17 6.40 -44.05 -5.98
CA ALA A 17 5.95 -43.34 -4.79
C ALA A 17 6.90 -42.18 -4.45
N VAL A 18 8.22 -42.40 -4.50
CA VAL A 18 9.22 -41.34 -4.28
C VAL A 18 9.13 -40.25 -5.34
N LEU A 19 8.96 -40.60 -6.61
CA LEU A 19 8.82 -39.62 -7.69
C LEU A 19 7.54 -38.78 -7.53
N VAL A 20 6.43 -39.40 -7.17
CA VAL A 20 5.15 -38.71 -6.93
C VAL A 20 5.26 -37.79 -5.72
N LEU A 21 5.75 -38.28 -4.57
CA LEU A 21 5.90 -37.47 -3.36
C LEU A 21 6.91 -36.34 -3.55
N GLY A 22 8.04 -36.62 -4.21
CA GLY A 22 9.06 -35.62 -4.54
C GLY A 22 8.52 -34.56 -5.50
N GLY A 23 7.79 -34.97 -6.53
CA GLY A 23 7.12 -34.07 -7.47
C GLY A 23 6.08 -33.19 -6.79
N LEU A 24 5.27 -33.75 -5.89
CA LEU A 24 4.25 -33.02 -5.14
C LEU A 24 4.88 -32.02 -4.15
N ALA A 25 5.95 -32.42 -3.47
CA ALA A 25 6.71 -31.56 -2.57
C ALA A 25 7.37 -30.40 -3.33
N TRP A 26 8.02 -30.68 -4.46
CA TRP A 26 8.62 -29.66 -5.32
C TRP A 26 7.58 -28.70 -5.89
N TRP A 27 6.46 -29.22 -6.39
CA TRP A 27 5.35 -28.41 -6.89
C TRP A 27 4.76 -27.51 -5.81
N ARG A 28 4.53 -28.04 -4.60
CA ARG A 28 4.03 -27.26 -3.46
C ARG A 28 5.04 -26.19 -3.01
N HIS A 29 6.32 -26.52 -2.99
CA HIS A 29 7.38 -25.56 -2.69
C HIS A 29 7.43 -24.43 -3.71
N ARG A 30 7.34 -24.77 -5.01
CA ARG A 30 7.35 -23.79 -6.10
C ARG A 30 6.06 -22.96 -6.16
N ARG A 31 4.94 -23.48 -5.66
CA ARG A 31 3.66 -22.76 -5.51
C ARG A 31 3.56 -21.91 -4.24
N ARG A 32 4.62 -21.78 -3.43
CA ARG A 32 4.63 -20.79 -2.35
C ARG A 32 4.53 -19.41 -3.00
N LEU A 33 3.45 -18.68 -2.73
CA LEU A 33 3.25 -17.32 -3.22
C LEU A 33 4.50 -16.49 -2.91
N SER A 34 4.94 -15.72 -3.89
CA SER A 34 6.08 -14.83 -3.69
C SER A 34 5.79 -13.87 -2.52
N PRO A 35 6.82 -13.32 -1.84
CA PRO A 35 6.62 -12.30 -0.82
C PRO A 35 5.70 -11.16 -1.29
N ASP A 36 5.88 -10.71 -2.54
CA ASP A 36 5.09 -9.63 -3.14
C ASP A 36 3.64 -10.03 -3.41
N GLU A 37 3.39 -11.26 -3.88
CA GLU A 37 2.04 -11.77 -4.08
C GLU A 37 1.29 -11.94 -2.75
N ARG A 38 1.99 -12.40 -1.70
CA ARG A 38 1.42 -12.49 -0.35
C ARG A 38 1.07 -11.11 0.18
N GLU A 39 1.95 -10.14 0.01
CA GLU A 39 1.71 -8.77 0.45
C GLU A 39 0.57 -8.12 -0.35
N ARG A 40 0.53 -8.30 -1.67
CA ARG A 40 -0.60 -7.90 -2.51
C ARG A 40 -1.92 -8.51 -2.04
N ALA A 41 -1.96 -9.82 -1.77
CA ALA A 41 -3.15 -10.49 -1.27
C ALA A 41 -3.59 -9.94 0.09
N ARG A 42 -2.64 -9.66 1.00
CA ARG A 42 -2.92 -9.01 2.29
C ARG A 42 -3.57 -7.64 2.09
N ARG A 43 -2.98 -6.79 1.25
CA ARG A 43 -3.49 -5.43 0.97
C ARG A 43 -4.88 -5.45 0.36
N LEU A 44 -5.14 -6.36 -0.59
CA LEU A 44 -6.46 -6.54 -1.19
C LEU A 44 -7.49 -7.03 -0.16
N ALA A 45 -7.13 -7.97 0.71
CA ALA A 45 -8.04 -8.44 1.77
C ALA A 45 -8.44 -7.31 2.73
N VAL A 46 -7.49 -6.47 3.15
CA VAL A 46 -7.78 -5.27 3.97
C VAL A 46 -8.61 -4.25 3.17
N ASN A 47 -8.33 -4.07 1.88
CA ASN A 47 -9.10 -3.15 1.05
C ASN A 47 -10.58 -3.56 0.92
N THR A 48 -10.83 -4.86 0.77
CA THR A 48 -12.18 -5.43 0.58
C THR A 48 -12.99 -5.46 1.87
N SER A 49 -12.37 -5.73 3.02
CA SER A 49 -13.09 -6.02 4.27
C SER A 49 -12.76 -5.07 5.44
N GLY A 50 -11.82 -4.15 5.26
CA GLY A 50 -11.37 -3.23 6.28
C GLY A 50 -12.33 -2.07 6.55
N ARG A 51 -12.21 -1.48 7.75
CA ARG A 51 -12.84 -0.21 8.11
C ARG A 51 -11.94 0.95 7.77
N LEU A 52 -12.56 2.09 7.47
CA LEU A 52 -11.86 3.34 7.18
C LEU A 52 -11.79 4.20 8.44
N THR A 53 -10.68 4.88 8.64
CA THR A 53 -10.50 5.91 9.67
C THR A 53 -9.57 6.99 9.13
N ASP A 54 -9.56 8.14 9.79
CA ASP A 54 -8.56 9.16 9.53
C ASP A 54 -7.26 8.81 10.26
N GLY A 55 -6.15 9.15 9.62
CA GLY A 55 -4.80 9.04 10.17
C GLY A 55 -3.94 10.22 9.74
N VAL A 56 -2.72 10.24 10.25
CA VAL A 56 -1.74 11.28 9.96
C VAL A 56 -0.47 10.60 9.46
N LEU A 57 0.08 11.14 8.36
CA LEU A 57 1.40 10.74 7.89
C LEU A 57 2.46 11.24 8.86
N VAL A 58 3.29 10.32 9.34
CA VAL A 58 4.39 10.64 10.26
C VAL A 58 5.66 10.91 9.49
N ASP A 59 5.96 10.08 8.50
CA ASP A 59 7.14 10.22 7.64
C ASP A 59 6.86 9.61 6.26
N SER A 60 7.54 10.12 5.25
CA SER A 60 7.35 9.76 3.84
C SER A 60 8.69 9.71 3.11
N PRO A 61 8.94 8.68 2.28
CA PRO A 61 10.19 8.55 1.54
C PRO A 61 10.32 9.66 0.48
N TYR A 62 9.22 10.29 0.09
CA TYR A 62 9.18 11.40 -0.86
C TYR A 62 9.57 12.75 -0.24
N ALA A 63 9.82 12.81 1.06
CA ALA A 63 10.24 14.02 1.76
C ALA A 63 11.77 14.21 1.78
N GLN A 64 12.57 13.17 1.52
CA GLN A 64 14.03 13.22 1.72
C GLN A 64 14.80 12.60 0.54
N THR A 65 15.64 13.43 -0.12
CA THR A 65 16.44 13.09 -1.32
C THR A 65 17.75 12.38 -1.00
N SER A 66 17.84 11.54 0.03
CA SER A 66 19.13 10.90 0.36
C SER A 66 18.99 9.57 1.11
N SER A 67 19.59 8.55 0.51
CA SER A 67 19.99 7.25 1.07
C SER A 67 19.01 6.07 0.92
N ALA A 68 19.39 5.14 0.02
CA ALA A 68 19.02 3.73 -0.01
C ALA A 68 17.53 3.36 0.24
N THR A 69 16.65 3.87 -0.62
CA THR A 69 15.67 3.12 -1.45
C THR A 69 14.73 2.10 -0.77
N LEU A 70 14.28 2.32 0.47
CA LEU A 70 13.03 1.73 0.93
C LEU A 70 11.94 2.78 0.82
N ASN A 71 10.99 2.60 -0.11
CA ASN A 71 9.84 3.48 -0.23
C ASN A 71 8.84 3.15 0.89
N LEU A 72 9.17 3.52 2.13
CA LEU A 72 8.39 3.19 3.32
C LEU A 72 7.64 4.43 3.83
N VAL A 73 6.32 4.33 3.92
CA VAL A 73 5.46 5.39 4.47
C VAL A 73 5.08 5.06 5.89
N PHE A 74 5.30 5.99 6.81
CA PHE A 74 4.94 5.86 8.22
C PHE A 74 3.68 6.67 8.51
N TYR A 75 2.73 6.09 9.24
CA TYR A 75 1.48 6.76 9.60
C TYR A 75 0.97 6.30 10.96
N ARG A 76 0.18 7.17 11.60
CA ARG A 76 -0.54 6.88 12.84
C ARG A 76 -2.04 7.04 12.63
N TYR A 77 -2.84 6.23 13.30
CA TYR A 77 -4.30 6.25 13.28
C TYR A 77 -4.85 5.74 14.61
N SER A 78 -6.14 6.00 14.87
CA SER A 78 -6.82 5.41 16.02
C SER A 78 -7.84 4.36 15.61
N ALA A 79 -7.94 3.29 16.39
CA ALA A 79 -8.97 2.28 16.28
C ALA A 79 -9.44 1.90 17.69
N SER A 80 -10.75 2.01 17.94
CA SER A 80 -11.35 1.70 19.24
C SER A 80 -10.71 2.43 20.43
N GLY A 81 -10.29 3.69 20.22
CA GLY A 81 -9.64 4.51 21.25
C GLY A 81 -8.14 4.24 21.46
N VAL A 82 -7.54 3.30 20.73
CA VAL A 82 -6.10 2.99 20.80
C VAL A 82 -5.39 3.60 19.59
N GLU A 83 -4.30 4.32 19.82
CA GLU A 83 -3.41 4.78 18.74
C GLU A 83 -2.51 3.65 18.26
N TYR A 84 -2.42 3.51 16.94
CA TYR A 84 -1.56 2.57 16.26
C TYR A 84 -0.64 3.32 15.30
N THR A 85 0.62 2.93 15.28
CA THR A 85 1.59 3.38 14.27
C THR A 85 1.95 2.21 13.38
N ALA A 86 2.04 2.45 12.09
CA ALA A 86 2.42 1.44 11.12
C ALA A 86 3.36 2.04 10.05
N ALA A 87 4.11 1.14 9.42
CA ALA A 87 4.92 1.45 8.26
C ALA A 87 4.46 0.57 7.10
N GLN A 88 4.35 1.16 5.92
CA GLN A 88 3.94 0.46 4.71
C GLN A 88 4.98 0.64 3.60
N ASP A 89 5.43 -0.46 3.03
CA ASP A 89 6.22 -0.45 1.79
C ASP A 89 5.31 -0.15 0.60
N VAL A 90 5.64 0.93 -0.10
CA VAL A 90 4.95 1.45 -1.29
C VAL A 90 5.81 1.37 -2.55
N SER A 91 6.92 0.62 -2.53
CA SER A 91 7.81 0.44 -3.68
C SER A 91 7.06 -0.04 -4.93
N ASN A 92 6.15 -0.99 -4.76
CA ASN A 92 5.30 -1.54 -5.82
C ASN A 92 4.01 -0.73 -6.07
N LEU A 93 3.87 0.44 -5.45
CA LEU A 93 2.67 1.27 -5.47
C LEU A 93 2.96 2.75 -5.79
N ALA A 94 4.16 3.08 -6.26
CA ALA A 94 4.56 4.46 -6.56
C ALA A 94 3.57 5.18 -7.50
N ASP A 95 3.05 4.48 -8.52
CA ASP A 95 2.07 5.01 -9.47
C ASP A 95 0.71 5.36 -8.85
N ARG A 96 0.46 4.92 -7.60
CA ARG A 96 -0.77 5.21 -6.84
C ARG A 96 -0.61 6.40 -5.89
N ILE A 97 0.58 6.99 -5.84
CA ILE A 97 0.92 8.09 -4.96
C ILE A 97 1.12 9.32 -5.83
N GLN A 98 0.28 10.33 -5.62
CA GLN A 98 0.43 11.58 -6.34
C GLN A 98 1.63 12.37 -5.79
N PRO A 99 2.41 13.05 -6.65
CA PRO A 99 3.46 13.95 -6.19
C PRO A 99 2.88 15.01 -5.23
N GLY A 100 3.49 15.14 -4.05
CA GLY A 100 3.07 16.13 -3.05
C GLY A 100 1.92 15.70 -2.12
N SER A 101 1.19 14.61 -2.39
CA SER A 101 0.14 14.12 -1.48
C SER A 101 0.69 13.40 -0.24
N CYS A 102 1.94 12.92 -0.32
CA CYS A 102 2.61 12.14 0.71
C CYS A 102 3.59 13.00 1.52
N ARG A 103 3.06 13.98 2.27
CA ARG A 103 3.86 14.87 3.13
C ARG A 103 3.70 14.50 4.61
N PRO A 104 4.78 14.49 5.40
CA PRO A 104 4.67 14.39 6.85
C PRO A 104 3.70 15.43 7.42
N GLY A 105 2.87 15.01 8.37
CA GLY A 105 1.83 15.83 9.01
C GLY A 105 0.52 15.95 8.22
N SER A 106 0.45 15.50 6.96
CA SER A 106 -0.80 15.55 6.21
C SER A 106 -1.79 14.48 6.68
N VAL A 107 -3.08 14.80 6.59
CA VAL A 107 -4.15 13.87 6.91
C VAL A 107 -4.28 12.86 5.77
N THR A 108 -4.38 11.58 6.13
CA THR A 108 -4.55 10.46 5.21
C THR A 108 -5.73 9.61 5.66
N SER A 109 -6.38 8.93 4.72
CA SER A 109 -7.34 7.88 5.07
C SER A 109 -6.59 6.56 5.27
N VAL A 110 -6.93 5.83 6.32
CA VAL A 110 -6.36 4.52 6.66
C VAL A 110 -7.45 3.48 6.59
N LYS A 111 -7.17 2.35 5.92
CA LYS A 111 -8.00 1.15 6.02
C LYS A 111 -7.33 0.15 6.96
N TYR A 112 -8.10 -0.45 7.85
CA TYR A 112 -7.60 -1.45 8.81
C TYR A 112 -8.58 -2.61 8.98
N ASP A 113 -8.07 -3.79 9.33
CA ASP A 113 -8.89 -4.94 9.71
C ASP A 113 -9.43 -4.76 11.15
N PRO A 114 -10.75 -4.68 11.38
CA PRO A 114 -11.31 -4.49 12.72
C PRO A 114 -11.01 -5.64 13.69
N ARG A 115 -10.75 -6.85 13.17
CA ARG A 115 -10.39 -8.02 14.00
C ARG A 115 -8.91 -8.03 14.36
N LYS A 116 -8.08 -7.35 13.57
CA LYS A 116 -6.64 -7.19 13.79
C LYS A 116 -6.25 -5.75 13.46
N PRO A 117 -6.49 -4.78 14.35
CA PRO A 117 -6.31 -3.36 14.03
C PRO A 117 -4.91 -3.01 13.51
N SER A 118 -3.87 -3.69 13.99
CA SER A 118 -2.49 -3.53 13.50
C SER A 118 -2.28 -3.89 12.02
N ASN A 119 -3.23 -4.60 11.40
CA ASN A 119 -3.24 -4.89 9.98
C ASN A 119 -3.94 -3.77 9.23
N SER A 120 -3.16 -2.79 8.78
CA SER A 120 -3.64 -1.59 8.10
C SER A 120 -2.86 -1.27 6.82
N ILE A 121 -3.44 -0.39 6.01
CA ILE A 121 -2.91 0.15 4.76
C ILE A 121 -3.34 1.61 4.59
N VAL A 122 -2.50 2.41 3.94
CA VAL A 122 -2.84 3.75 3.40
C VAL A 122 -3.00 3.72 1.88
N VAL A 123 -2.47 2.69 1.22
CA VAL A 123 -2.58 2.53 -0.24
C VAL A 123 -2.55 1.05 -0.63
N CYS A 124 -3.22 0.71 -1.73
CA CYS A 124 -3.11 -0.58 -2.41
C CYS A 124 -3.36 -0.43 -3.91
N GLU A 125 -3.40 -1.55 -4.62
CA GLU A 125 -3.54 -1.61 -6.07
C GLU A 125 -4.83 -0.95 -6.59
N GLN A 126 -5.88 -0.92 -5.76
CA GLN A 126 -7.24 -0.50 -6.12
C GLN A 126 -7.73 0.73 -5.35
N TRP A 127 -6.95 1.24 -4.40
CA TRP A 127 -7.38 2.32 -3.52
C TRP A 127 -6.19 3.10 -2.96
N SER A 128 -6.37 4.41 -2.78
CA SER A 128 -5.38 5.31 -2.19
C SER A 128 -6.05 6.20 -1.15
N GLY A 129 -5.45 6.29 0.03
CA GLY A 129 -5.90 7.15 1.13
C GLY A 129 -5.19 8.50 1.18
N PHE A 130 -4.19 8.73 0.33
CA PHE A 130 -3.50 10.02 0.25
C PHE A 130 -4.45 11.09 -0.30
N ARG A 131 -4.50 12.24 0.38
CA ARG A 131 -5.34 13.36 -0.05
C ARG A 131 -4.61 14.18 -1.10
N GLU A 132 -5.35 14.60 -2.11
CA GLU A 132 -4.88 15.61 -3.06
C GLU A 132 -4.51 16.87 -2.30
N ASP A 133 -3.32 17.40 -2.60
CA ASP A 133 -2.90 18.72 -2.15
C ASP A 133 -3.76 19.73 -2.93
N ARG A 134 -4.99 19.97 -2.46
CA ARG A 134 -5.78 21.09 -2.94
C ARG A 134 -5.03 22.35 -2.52
N ALA A 135 -4.16 22.84 -3.40
CA ALA A 135 -3.86 24.26 -3.46
C ALA A 135 -5.21 24.96 -3.65
N GLY A 136 -5.84 25.35 -2.55
CA GLY A 136 -7.09 26.11 -2.59
C GLY A 136 -6.86 27.35 -3.46
N PRO A 137 -7.87 27.83 -4.21
CA PRO A 137 -7.71 29.05 -4.98
C PRO A 137 -7.29 30.16 -4.01
N SER A 138 -6.07 30.67 -4.17
CA SER A 138 -5.63 31.89 -3.52
C SER A 138 -6.75 32.90 -3.70
N ARG A 139 -7.40 33.28 -2.61
CA ARG A 139 -8.31 34.43 -2.59
C ARG A 139 -7.47 35.61 -3.03
N SER A 140 -7.50 35.92 -4.33
CA SER A 140 -7.02 37.17 -4.86
C SER A 140 -7.88 38.24 -4.19
N ASN A 141 -7.33 38.84 -3.15
CA ASN A 141 -7.86 40.02 -2.51
C ASN A 141 -7.88 41.10 -3.59
N GLY A 142 -9.02 41.22 -4.27
CA GLY A 142 -9.27 42.18 -5.32
C GLY A 142 -9.09 43.58 -4.75
N GLY A 143 -7.92 44.15 -5.01
CA GLY A 143 -7.59 45.52 -4.66
C GLY A 143 -8.67 46.44 -5.18
N ARG A 144 -9.42 47.03 -4.25
CA ARG A 144 -10.30 48.17 -4.51
C ARG A 144 -9.39 49.35 -4.88
N ARG A 145 -9.13 49.50 -6.18
CA ARG A 145 -8.55 50.71 -6.76
C ARG A 145 -9.61 51.79 -6.71
N THR A 146 -9.53 52.68 -5.73
CA THR A 146 -10.17 53.99 -5.82
C THR A 146 -9.30 54.83 -6.74
N HIS A 147 -9.54 54.74 -8.04
CA HIS A 147 -9.08 55.73 -9.01
C HIS A 147 -10.31 56.45 -9.54
N GLY A 148 -10.55 57.63 -8.99
CA GLY A 148 -11.51 58.62 -9.45
C GLY A 148 -10.85 59.97 -9.29
N ASP A 149 -9.81 60.20 -10.07
CA ASP A 149 -9.40 61.56 -10.43
C ASP A 149 -10.39 62.01 -11.50
N GLU A 150 -11.28 62.93 -11.14
CA GLU A 150 -11.93 63.80 -12.11
C GLU A 150 -11.51 65.23 -11.77
N ALA A 151 -10.51 65.69 -12.50
CA ALA A 151 -10.14 67.08 -12.58
C ALA A 151 -11.22 67.83 -13.37
N VAL A 152 -11.82 68.86 -12.77
CA VAL A 152 -12.37 69.99 -13.52
C VAL A 152 -11.84 71.27 -12.89
N ARG A 153 -10.78 71.77 -13.51
CA ARG A 153 -10.48 73.21 -13.57
C ARG A 153 -11.59 73.88 -14.36
N GLY A 154 -12.11 75.00 -13.86
CA GLY A 154 -12.94 75.88 -14.68
C GLY A 154 -13.59 77.00 -13.89
N ILE A 155 -12.86 78.11 -13.76
CA ILE A 155 -13.33 79.52 -13.68
C ILE A 155 -14.22 79.91 -12.50
#